data_AF-A0A2G1BQG0-F1
#
_entry.id   AF-A0A2G1BQG0-F1
#
_cell.length_a   1.000
_cell.length_b   1.000
_cell.length_c   1.000
_cell.angle_alpha   90.00
_cell.angle_beta   90.00
_cell.angle_gamma   90.00
#
_symmetry.space_group_name_H-M   'P 1'
#
loop_
_entity.id
_entity.type
_entity.pdbx_description
1 polymer ?
#
loop_
_entity_poly.entity_id
_entity_poly.type
_entity_poly.pdbx_seq_one_letter_code
_entity_poly.pdbx_strand_id
1 'polypeptide(L)'
;FTDAEIKTYPNDEALRQALRRAEVDLIFGDGISLAFWVNGTDSADCWAFSGGPFVESRYFGEGVGIGVRKGNDLLRQALNWALFRVWEKGRYTDLWLRYFSISPF
;
A
#
# COMPACT_ATOMS: atom_id res chain seq x y z
N PHE A 1 -8.21 18.31 6.58
CA PHE A 1 -7.16 19.00 5.79
C PHE A 1 -7.79 19.73 4.59
N THR A 2 -8.73 20.65 4.82
CA THR A 2 -9.44 21.34 3.72
C THR A 2 -8.62 22.46 3.06
N ASP A 3 -7.64 23.01 3.78
CA ASP A 3 -6.77 24.10 3.32
C ASP A 3 -5.37 23.63 2.91
N ALA A 4 -5.18 22.32 2.72
CA ALA A 4 -3.88 21.76 2.37
C ALA A 4 -3.52 22.03 0.90
N GLU A 5 -2.27 22.42 0.66
CA GLU A 5 -1.72 22.53 -0.69
C GLU A 5 -1.17 21.16 -1.16
N ILE A 6 -1.58 20.71 -2.33
CA ILE A 6 -1.14 19.43 -2.90
C ILE A 6 0.19 19.62 -3.65
N LYS A 7 1.23 18.90 -3.23
CA LYS A 7 2.49 18.78 -3.96
C LYS A 7 2.74 17.33 -4.37
N THR A 8 2.98 17.10 -5.65
CA THR A 8 3.22 15.76 -6.20
C THR A 8 4.70 15.46 -6.31
N TYR A 9 5.07 14.21 -6.03
CA TYR A 9 6.44 13.71 -6.14
C TYR A 9 6.52 12.55 -7.13
N PRO A 10 7.66 12.34 -7.80
CA PRO A 10 7.80 11.31 -8.84
C PRO A 10 7.78 9.88 -8.30
N ASN A 11 8.07 9.67 -7.01
CA ASN A 11 8.07 8.38 -6.34
C ASN A 11 8.05 8.55 -4.82
N ASP A 12 7.85 7.44 -4.10
CA ASP A 12 7.74 7.43 -2.64
C ASP A 12 9.03 7.88 -1.94
N GLU A 13 10.20 7.66 -2.54
CA GLU A 13 11.46 8.10 -1.93
C GLU A 13 11.56 9.62 -1.94
N ALA A 14 11.26 10.26 -3.07
CA ALA A 14 11.22 11.72 -3.16
C ALA A 14 10.17 12.31 -2.21
N LEU A 15 9.02 11.66 -2.07
CA LEU A 15 7.96 12.05 -1.12
C LEU A 15 8.46 12.00 0.34
N ARG A 16 9.12 10.91 0.75
CA ARG A 16 9.69 10.76 2.09
C ARG A 16 10.82 11.75 2.36
N GLN A 17 11.68 12.02 1.38
CA GLN A 17 12.76 13.00 1.52
C GLN A 17 12.22 14.42 1.70
N ALA A 18 11.14 14.78 0.99
CA ALA A 18 10.51 16.08 1.18
C ALA A 18 9.95 16.26 2.59
N LEU A 19 9.35 15.22 3.16
CA LEU A 19 8.90 15.23 4.56
C LEU A 19 10.09 15.38 5.53
N ARG A 20 11.18 14.64 5.31
CA ARG A 20 12.41 14.74 6.12
C ARG A 20 13.04 16.13 6.08
N ARG A 21 12.96 16.81 4.94
CA ARG A 21 13.49 18.17 4.73
C ARG A 21 12.52 19.26 5.16
N ALA A 22 11.36 18.90 5.71
CA ALA A 22 10.28 19.82 6.06
C ALA A 22 9.81 20.70 4.87
N GLU A 23 9.88 20.17 3.64
CA GLU A 23 9.32 20.82 2.45
C GLU A 23 7.78 20.66 2.39
N VAL A 24 7.27 19.65 3.08
CA VAL A 24 5.84 19.34 3.30
C VAL A 24 5.61 18.91 4.74
N ASP A 25 4.44 19.23 5.27
CA ASP A 25 4.06 18.87 6.64
C ASP A 25 3.55 17.42 6.76
N LEU A 26 2.99 16.89 5.68
CA LEU A 26 2.32 15.60 5.61
C LEU A 26 2.60 14.92 4.27
N ILE A 27 2.64 13.59 4.30
CA ILE A 27 2.63 12.77 3.08
C ILE A 27 1.42 11.84 3.11
N PHE A 28 0.90 11.54 1.93
CA PHE A 28 -0.26 10.66 1.74
C PHE A 28 0.11 9.55 0.76
N GLY A 29 -0.24 8.31 1.08
CA GLY A 29 0.13 7.15 0.28
C GLY A 29 -0.49 5.86 0.81
N ASP A 30 -0.06 4.73 0.24
CA ASP A 30 -0.51 3.40 0.65
C ASP A 30 -0.17 3.14 2.13
N GLY A 31 -1.20 2.83 2.93
CA GLY A 31 -1.07 2.69 4.38
C GLY A 31 -0.16 1.54 4.80
N ILE A 32 -0.16 0.44 4.03
CA ILE A 32 0.72 -0.71 4.25
C ILE A 32 2.19 -0.32 4.03
N SER A 33 2.48 0.30 2.89
CA SER A 33 3.83 0.73 2.51
C SER A 33 4.37 1.76 3.50
N LEU A 34 3.53 2.71 3.92
CA LEU A 34 3.89 3.70 4.94
C LEU A 34 4.07 3.07 6.33
N ALA A 35 3.30 2.04 6.69
CA ALA A 35 3.46 1.37 7.97
C ALA A 35 4.80 0.63 8.05
N PHE A 36 5.24 -0.01 6.97
CA PHE A 36 6.59 -0.58 6.89
C PHE A 36 7.68 0.48 7.02
N TRP A 37 7.49 1.62 6.36
CA TRP A 37 8.47 2.69 6.42
C TRP A 37 8.57 3.27 7.85
N VAL A 38 7.44 3.64 8.45
CA VAL A 38 7.35 4.19 9.82
C VAL A 38 7.93 3.22 10.85
N ASN A 39 7.62 1.92 10.75
CA ASN A 39 8.14 0.90 11.67
C ASN A 39 9.55 0.41 11.32
N GLY A 40 10.11 0.84 10.19
CA GLY A 40 11.43 0.44 9.72
C GLY A 40 12.53 1.36 10.25
N THR A 41 13.78 0.88 10.26
CA THR A 41 14.94 1.67 10.71
C THR A 41 15.13 2.98 9.95
N ASP A 42 14.68 3.02 8.70
CA ASP A 42 14.75 4.21 7.87
C ASP A 42 13.85 5.34 8.40
N SER A 43 12.84 5.09 9.23
CA SER A 43 12.05 6.19 9.82
C SER A 43 12.82 6.99 10.86
N ALA A 44 13.88 6.41 11.44
CA ALA A 44 14.59 6.94 12.60
C ALA A 44 13.65 7.30 13.78
N ASP A 45 12.54 6.58 13.92
CA ASP A 45 11.49 6.81 14.94
C ASP A 45 10.90 8.25 14.93
N CYS A 46 11.07 8.99 13.83
CA CYS A 46 10.67 10.40 13.73
C CYS A 46 9.25 10.60 13.18
N TRP A 47 8.63 9.55 12.63
CA TRP A 47 7.39 9.66 11.87
C TRP A 47 6.27 8.84 12.51
N ALA A 48 5.05 9.34 12.39
CA ALA A 48 3.85 8.67 12.86
C ALA A 48 2.70 8.92 11.90
N PHE A 49 1.67 8.08 11.96
CA PHE A 49 0.43 8.34 11.26
C PHE A 49 -0.34 9.48 11.93
N SER A 50 -0.97 10.32 11.11
CA SER A 50 -1.85 11.38 11.55
C SER A 50 -3.28 11.07 11.11
N GLY A 51 -4.18 10.89 12.08
CA GLY A 51 -5.57 10.51 11.84
C GLY A 51 -5.79 9.03 11.53
N GLY A 52 -6.99 8.72 11.02
CA GLY A 52 -7.39 7.37 10.62
C GLY A 52 -7.16 7.08 9.14
N PRO A 53 -7.28 5.80 8.72
CA PRO A 53 -7.16 5.43 7.32
C PRO A 53 -8.29 6.02 6.48
N PHE A 54 -7.98 6.33 5.22
CA PHE A 54 -8.97 6.71 4.23
C PHE A 54 -9.45 5.46 3.50
N VAL A 55 -10.75 5.17 3.56
CA VAL A 55 -11.35 3.90 3.10
C VAL A 55 -12.48 4.09 2.08
N GLU A 56 -12.58 5.27 1.49
CA GLU A 56 -13.62 5.59 0.51
C GLU A 56 -13.41 4.80 -0.80
N SER A 57 -14.22 3.76 -1.01
CA SER A 57 -14.11 2.84 -2.15
C SER A 57 -14.14 3.56 -3.51
N ARG A 58 -14.87 4.68 -3.63
CA ARG A 58 -14.88 5.47 -4.87
C ARG A 58 -13.49 5.95 -5.31
N TYR A 59 -12.60 6.20 -4.36
CA TYR A 59 -11.24 6.68 -4.64
C TYR A 59 -10.19 5.58 -4.56
N PHE A 60 -10.34 4.63 -3.63
CA PHE A 60 -9.30 3.63 -3.33
C PHE A 60 -9.60 2.22 -3.84
N GLY A 61 -10.85 1.97 -4.28
CA GLY A 61 -11.30 0.65 -4.74
C GLY A 61 -11.40 -0.39 -3.62
N GLU A 62 -11.46 -1.65 -4.04
CA GLU A 62 -11.70 -2.81 -3.16
C GLU A 62 -10.41 -3.59 -2.85
N GLY A 63 -9.26 -2.95 -2.99
CA GLY A 63 -7.94 -3.54 -2.75
C GLY A 63 -7.06 -3.66 -4.01
N VAL A 64 -6.04 -4.52 -3.91
CA VAL A 64 -4.98 -4.65 -4.93
C VAL A 64 -5.25 -5.86 -5.83
N GLY A 65 -5.01 -5.69 -7.14
CA GLY A 65 -5.20 -6.75 -8.14
C GLY A 65 -4.12 -6.77 -9.20
N ILE A 66 -4.03 -7.88 -9.94
CA ILE A 66 -3.08 -8.03 -11.05
C ILE A 66 -3.70 -7.41 -12.31
N GLY A 67 -3.10 -6.32 -12.80
CA GLY A 67 -3.52 -5.67 -14.04
C GLY A 67 -3.15 -6.49 -15.28
N VAL A 68 -4.12 -6.76 -16.15
CA VAL A 68 -3.92 -7.44 -17.44
C VAL A 68 -4.47 -6.59 -18.60
N ARG A 69 -3.95 -6.80 -19.81
CA ARG A 69 -4.47 -6.13 -21.01
C ARG A 69 -5.94 -6.48 -21.23
N LYS A 70 -6.78 -5.48 -21.52
CA LYS A 70 -8.19 -5.68 -21.87
C LYS A 70 -8.32 -6.70 -23.00
N GLY A 71 -9.28 -7.62 -22.87
CA GLY A 71 -9.53 -8.72 -23.81
C GLY A 71 -8.64 -9.95 -23.62
N ASN A 72 -7.61 -9.92 -22.77
CA ASN A 72 -6.79 -11.10 -22.48
C ASN A 72 -7.40 -11.96 -21.35
N ASP A 73 -8.57 -12.55 -21.64
CA ASP A 73 -9.31 -13.33 -20.65
C ASP A 73 -8.61 -14.62 -20.24
N LEU A 74 -7.83 -15.23 -21.13
CA LEU A 74 -7.08 -16.44 -20.81
C LEU A 74 -6.03 -16.17 -19.72
N LEU A 75 -5.25 -15.09 -19.86
CA LEU A 75 -4.26 -14.71 -18.85
C LEU A 75 -4.93 -14.33 -17.53
N ARG A 76 -6.02 -13.56 -17.59
CA ARG A 76 -6.80 -13.18 -16.41
C ARG A 76 -7.25 -14.40 -15.62
N GLN A 77 -7.84 -15.40 -16.30
CA GLN A 77 -8.33 -16.61 -15.67
C GLN A 77 -7.19 -17.48 -15.12
N ALA A 78 -6.07 -17.58 -15.84
CA ALA A 78 -4.90 -18.32 -15.38
C ALA A 78 -4.33 -17.73 -14.08
N LEU A 79 -4.21 -16.40 -13.99
CA LEU A 79 -3.75 -15.70 -12.79
C LEU A 79 -4.72 -15.87 -11.61
N ASN A 80 -6.03 -15.72 -11.86
CA ASN A 80 -7.05 -15.94 -10.83
C ASN A 80 -7.00 -17.37 -10.28
N TRP A 81 -6.86 -18.37 -11.16
CA TRP A 81 -6.75 -19.77 -10.75
C TRP A 81 -5.48 -20.03 -9.95
N ALA A 82 -4.35 -19.45 -10.36
CA ALA A 82 -3.10 -19.57 -9.62
C ALA A 82 -3.21 -18.97 -8.20
N LEU A 83 -3.80 -17.77 -8.07
CA LEU A 83 -4.05 -17.14 -6.78
C LEU A 83 -4.96 -17.99 -5.89
N PHE A 84 -6.06 -18.50 -6.45
CA PHE A 84 -6.97 -19.40 -5.74
C PHE A 84 -6.23 -20.64 -5.22
N ARG A 85 -5.36 -21.25 -6.03
CA ARG A 85 -4.57 -22.44 -5.64
C ARG A 85 -3.52 -22.14 -4.57
N VAL A 86 -2.95 -20.94 -4.53
CA VAL A 86 -2.03 -20.50 -3.46
C VAL A 86 -2.79 -20.30 -2.15
N TRP A 87 -4.00 -19.72 -2.23
CA TRP A 87 -4.88 -19.52 -1.09
C TRP A 87 -5.40 -20.84 -0.52
N GLU A 88 -5.95 -21.73 -1.37
CA GLU A 88 -6.47 -23.05 -0.99
C GLU A 88 -5.42 -23.91 -0.25
N LYS A 89 -4.14 -23.75 -0.60
CA LYS A 89 -3.02 -24.46 0.03
C LYS A 89 -2.53 -23.81 1.33
N GLY A 90 -3.15 -22.74 1.81
CA GLY A 90 -2.74 -21.98 3.01
C GLY A 90 -1.47 -21.11 2.82
N ARG A 91 -0.76 -21.28 1.70
CA ARG A 91 0.51 -20.57 1.43
C ARG A 91 0.34 -19.05 1.34
N TYR A 92 -0.84 -18.58 0.95
CA TYR A 92 -1.14 -17.15 0.96
C TYR A 92 -1.01 -16.56 2.37
N THR A 93 -1.62 -17.23 3.36
CA THR A 93 -1.58 -16.81 4.75
C THR A 93 -0.16 -16.84 5.30
N ASP A 94 0.61 -17.89 4.99
CA ASP A 94 2.02 -17.98 5.40
C ASP A 94 2.86 -16.82 4.85
N LEU A 95 2.65 -16.49 3.56
CA LEU A 95 3.31 -15.36 2.91
C LEU A 95 2.88 -14.04 3.55
N TRP A 96 1.60 -13.86 3.82
CA TRP A 96 1.08 -12.65 4.45
C TRP A 96 1.68 -12.43 5.85
N LEU A 97 1.58 -13.44 6.71
CA LEU A 97 2.03 -13.36 8.11
C LEU A 97 3.54 -13.15 8.24
N ARG A 98 4.31 -13.50 7.21
CA ARG A 98 5.75 -13.21 7.17
C ARG A 98 6.06 -11.71 7.12
N TYR A 99 5.20 -10.92 6.50
CA TYR A 99 5.40 -9.48 6.32
C TYR A 99 4.47 -8.66 7.22
N PHE A 100 3.29 -9.17 7.52
CA PHE A 100 2.25 -8.51 8.29
C PHE A 100 1.92 -9.37 9.50
N SER A 101 2.35 -8.98 10.69
CA SER A 101 2.06 -9.70 11.95
C SER A 101 0.59 -9.59 12.41
N ILE A 102 -0.32 -9.26 11.48
CA ILE A 102 -1.76 -9.10 11.69
C ILE A 102 -2.47 -9.96 10.65
N SER A 103 -3.50 -10.69 11.07
CA SER A 103 -4.31 -11.52 10.18
C SER A 103 -4.83 -10.69 8.99
N PRO A 104 -4.81 -11.22 7.75
CA PRO A 104 -5.47 -10.60 6.60
C PRO A 104 -7.00 -10.70 6.67
N PHE A 105 -7.53 -11.42 7.68
CA PHE A 105 -8.94 -11.70 7.93
C PHE A 105 -9.36 -11.26 9.33
#